data_AF-A0A0J6BCN6-F1
#
_entry.id   AF-A0A0J6BCN6-F1
#
_cell.length_a   1.000
_cell.length_b   1.000
_cell.length_c   1.000
_cell.angle_alpha   90.00
_cell.angle_beta   90.00
_cell.angle_gamma   90.00
#
_symmetry.space_group_name_H-M   'P 1'
#
loop_
_entity.id
_entity.type
_entity.pdbx_description
1 polymer ?
#
loop_
_entity_poly.entity_id
_entity_poly.type
_entity_poly.pdbx_seq_one_letter_code
_entity_poly.pdbx_strand_id
1 'polypeptide(L)' 'MSKAQLTAFMVKVAADPALKARVDAAADAAAVVAIAHEEGHSFSPASWSRHLRG' A
#
# COMPACT_ATOMS: atom_id res chain seq x y z
N MET A 1 8.19 9.85 6.62
CA MET A 1 7.74 8.45 6.43
C MET A 1 6.75 8.08 7.51
N SER A 2 5.43 8.13 7.26
CA SER A 2 4.44 7.86 8.31
C SER A 2 4.04 6.38 8.32
N LYS A 3 4.45 5.63 9.35
CA LYS A 3 3.98 4.26 9.61
C LYS A 3 2.44 4.20 9.71
N ALA A 4 1.82 5.27 10.22
CA ALA A 4 0.37 5.37 10.34
C ALA A 4 -0.34 5.36 8.98
N GLN A 5 0.22 6.00 7.95
CA GLN A 5 -0.39 6.01 6.61
C GLN A 5 -0.32 4.63 5.95
N LEU A 6 0.77 3.89 6.14
CA LEU A 6 0.88 2.51 5.68
C LEU A 6 -0.16 1.62 6.38
N THR A 7 -0.27 1.69 7.70
CA THR A 7 -1.26 0.90 8.44
C THR A 7 -2.70 1.23 8.03
N ALA A 8 -3.03 2.51 7.87
CA ALA A 8 -4.35 2.93 7.40
C ALA A 8 -4.66 2.41 5.99
N PHE A 9 -3.68 2.46 5.09
CA PHE A 9 -3.82 1.90 3.74
C PHE A 9 -4.08 0.40 3.77
N MET A 10 -3.35 -0.36 4.60
CA MET A 10 -3.55 -1.81 4.69
C MET A 10 -4.92 -2.18 5.27
N VAL A 11 -5.43 -1.41 6.24
CA VAL A 11 -6.80 -1.60 6.75
C VAL A 11 -7.82 -1.39 5.63
N LYS A 12 -7.62 -0.37 4.78
CA LYS A 12 -8.47 -0.11 3.62
C LYS A 12 -8.38 -1.24 2.59
N VAL A 13 -7.17 -1.69 2.25
CA VAL A 13 -6.93 -2.83 1.36
C VAL A 13 -7.59 -4.11 1.88
N ALA A 14 -7.57 -4.36 3.19
CA ALA A 14 -8.23 -5.52 3.78
C ALA A 14 -9.76 -5.43 3.75
N ALA A 15 -10.31 -4.21 3.80
CA ALA A 15 -11.75 -3.95 3.77
C ALA A 15 -12.34 -3.87 2.34
N ASP A 16 -11.52 -3.60 1.33
CA ASP A 16 -11.93 -3.43 -0.06
C ASP A 16 -11.29 -4.50 -0.98
N PRO A 17 -12.07 -5.52 -1.40
CA PRO A 17 -11.59 -6.58 -2.29
C PRO A 17 -11.10 -6.09 -3.66
N ALA A 18 -11.67 -5.01 -4.19
CA ALA A 18 -11.26 -4.46 -5.48
C ALA A 18 -9.92 -3.73 -5.35
N LEU A 19 -9.73 -2.96 -4.28
CA LEU A 19 -8.44 -2.36 -3.97
C LEU A 19 -7.37 -3.42 -3.70
N LYS A 20 -7.74 -4.49 -2.98
CA LYS A 20 -6.86 -5.65 -2.79
C LYS A 20 -6.40 -6.27 -4.11
N ALA A 21 -7.32 -6.50 -5.05
CA ALA A 21 -6.95 -7.03 -6.36
C ALA A 21 -5.98 -6.10 -7.12
N ARG A 22 -6.15 -4.77 -7.03
CA ARG A 22 -5.23 -3.80 -7.64
C ARG A 22 -3.84 -3.85 -7.00
N VAL A 23 -3.76 -3.94 -5.67
CA VAL A 23 -2.49 -4.04 -4.94
C VAL A 23 -1.79 -5.37 -5.23
N ASP A 24 -2.54 -6.48 -5.28
CA ASP A 24 -1.99 -7.81 -5.58
C ASP A 24 -1.51 -7.91 -7.05
N ALA A 25 -2.13 -7.19 -7.97
CA ALA A 25 -1.72 -7.10 -9.38
C ALA A 25 -0.57 -6.11 -9.63
N ALA A 26 -0.14 -5.34 -8.63
CA ALA A 26 0.94 -4.38 -8.78
C ALA A 26 2.28 -5.08 -8.98
N ALA A 27 3.03 -4.68 -10.02
CA ALA A 27 4.29 -5.33 -10.39
C ALA A 27 5.42 -5.10 -9.38
N ASP A 28 5.40 -3.97 -8.66
CA ASP A 28 6.43 -3.61 -7.70
C ASP A 28 5.93 -2.69 -6.58
N ALA A 29 6.81 -2.39 -5.62
CA ALA A 29 6.52 -1.53 -4.49
C ALA A 29 6.22 -0.07 -4.88
N ALA A 30 6.71 0.40 -6.04
CA ALA A 30 6.42 1.75 -6.52
C ALA A 30 5.00 1.83 -7.08
N ALA A 31 4.54 0.80 -7.79
CA ALA A 31 3.17 0.67 -8.26
C ALA A 31 2.17 0.63 -7.09
N VAL A 32 2.48 -0.09 -6.01
CA VAL A 32 1.63 -0.08 -4.80
C VAL A 32 1.57 1.32 -4.17
N VAL A 33 2.68 2.04 -4.14
CA VAL A 33 2.71 3.42 -3.61
C VAL A 33 1.91 4.39 -4.48
N ALA A 34 1.91 4.22 -5.80
CA ALA A 34 1.07 5.00 -6.70
C ALA A 34 -0.42 4.75 -6.43
N ILE A 35 -0.82 3.48 -6.28
CA ILE A 35 -2.20 3.11 -5.88
C ILE A 35 -2.55 3.72 -4.53
N ALA A 36 -1.66 3.63 -3.53
CA ALA A 36 -1.88 4.22 -2.22
C ALA A 36 -2.05 5.74 -2.29
N HIS A 37 -1.29 6.41 -3.14
CA HIS A 37 -1.38 7.85 -3.34
C HIS A 37 -2.73 8.26 -3.94
N GLU A 38 -3.26 7.50 -4.91
CA GLU A 38 -4.62 7.70 -5.43
C GLU A 38 -5.68 7.55 -4.33
N GLU A 39 -5.47 6.64 -3.39
CA GLU A 39 -6.36 6.41 -2.23
C GLU A 39 -6.16 7.43 -1.09
N GLY A 40 -5.27 8.41 -1.24
CA GLY A 40 -4.98 9.47 -0.25
C GLY A 40 -3.94 9.10 0.81
N HIS A 41 -3.21 8.00 0.62
CA HIS A 41 -2.17 7.52 1.53
C HIS A 41 -0.77 7.77 0.94
N SER A 42 0.13 8.34 1.74
CA SER A 42 1.51 8.57 1.32
C SER A 42 2.49 7.75 2.16
N PHE A 43 3.24 6.87 1.51
CA PHE A 43 4.37 6.16 2.13
C PHE A 43 5.38 5.80 1.05
N SER A 44 6.58 5.41 1.46
CA SER A 44 7.62 5.05 0.49
C SER A 44 7.56 3.59 0.04
N PRO A 45 8.14 3.27 -1.13
CA PRO A 45 8.33 1.89 -1.55
C PRO A 45 9.15 1.09 -0.53
N ALA A 46 10.15 1.72 0.12
CA ALA A 46 10.95 1.08 1.15
C ALA A 46 10.11 0.70 2.40
N SER A 47 9.10 1.49 2.75
CA SER A 47 8.17 1.17 3.84
C SER A 47 7.33 -0.07 3.50
N TRP A 48 6.86 -0.17 2.25
CA TRP A 48 6.14 -1.32 1.74
C TRP A 48 7.02 -2.58 1.71
N SER A 49 8.21 -2.51 1.10
CA SER A 49 9.15 -3.63 1.05
C SER A 49 9.65 -4.09 2.43
N ARG A 50 9.67 -3.20 3.43
CA ARG A 50 9.95 -3.60 4.82
C ARG A 50 8.77 -4.32 5.46
N HIS A 51 7.53 -3.92 5.14
CA HIS A 51 6.34 -4.59 5.63
C HIS A 51 6.19 -6.00 5.06
N LEU A 52 6.48 -6.20 3.76
CA LEU A 52 6.43 -7.54 3.15
C LEU A 52 7.49 -8.52 3.68
N ARG A 53 8.56 -8.01 4.28
CA ARG A 53 9.67 -8.83 4.82
C ARG A 53 9.54 -9.14 6.31
N GLY A 54 8.57 -8.56 7.00
CA GLY A 54 8.36 -8.73 8.45
C GLY A 54 7.02 -9.41 8.73
#